data_AF-A0A839Q7B0-F1
#
_entry.id   AF-A0A839Q7B0-F1
#
_cell.length_a   1.000
_cell.length_b   1.000
_cell.length_c   1.000
_cell.angle_alpha   90.00
_cell.angle_beta   90.00
_cell.angle_gamma   90.00
#
_symmetry.space_group_name_H-M   'P 1'
#
loop_
_entity.id
_entity.type
_entity.pdbx_description
1 polymer ?
#
loop_
_entity_poly.entity_id
_entity_poly.type
_entity_poly.pdbx_seq_one_letter_code
_entity_poly.pdbx_strand_id
1 'polypeptide(L)'
;MLQPAMRLQNLDHYRRTGALSPFGCYLVALGTLVPASDGPLSLELAEAFLSRVGISRERLRLRVSSKDDDLLGIAKGGHAKIETDGYEMYRYRHSYGNPGLCGRNINFAVRVHDSFRDVGNLIIIEQDGAIRGIELAFSINNLVACRDELDHPIVATPGVAAYLHGFTSLMASDALGSSVALALDGLLPSSRGRAGRFREFVRILKALAPSARALGTVIEACLTAECEIREHISPLHNGARDIDPAAAAEILDGELRRA
;
A
#
# COMPACT_ATOMS: atom_id res chain seq x y z
N MET A 1 5.39 2.91 -12.84
CA MET A 1 4.26 3.68 -12.27
C MET A 1 4.44 3.80 -10.78
N LEU A 2 4.07 4.94 -10.23
CA LEU A 2 3.90 5.20 -8.81
C LEU A 2 2.45 5.65 -8.62
N GLN A 3 1.66 4.92 -7.87
CA GLN A 3 0.20 5.04 -7.87
C GLN A 3 -0.35 5.03 -6.44
N PRO A 4 -1.03 6.10 -5.98
CA PRO A 4 -1.84 6.06 -4.78
C PRO A 4 -2.90 4.97 -4.91
N ALA A 5 -3.05 4.14 -3.87
CA ALA A 5 -3.95 3.01 -3.87
C ALA A 5 -4.63 2.82 -2.51
N MET A 6 -5.86 2.29 -2.56
CA MET A 6 -6.72 2.09 -1.40
C MET A 6 -7.15 0.62 -1.29
N ARG A 7 -6.91 0.01 -0.13
CA ARG A 7 -7.34 -1.35 0.23
C ARG A 7 -8.49 -1.29 1.23
N LEU A 8 -9.69 -0.94 0.75
CA LEU A 8 -10.86 -0.72 1.60
C LEU A 8 -11.31 -1.96 2.39
N GLN A 9 -10.90 -3.17 1.99
CA GLN A 9 -11.16 -4.40 2.74
C GLN A 9 -10.41 -4.43 4.08
N ASN A 10 -9.34 -3.65 4.24
CA ASN A 10 -8.63 -3.52 5.51
C ASN A 10 -9.47 -2.78 6.56
N LEU A 11 -10.34 -1.87 6.12
CA LEU A 11 -11.34 -1.26 6.99
C LEU A 11 -12.39 -2.29 7.45
N ASP A 12 -12.80 -3.21 6.57
CA ASP A 12 -13.71 -4.31 6.97
C ASP A 12 -13.07 -5.25 7.98
N HIS A 13 -11.78 -5.53 7.83
CA HIS A 13 -11.02 -6.28 8.82
C HIS A 13 -11.07 -5.57 10.17
N TYR A 14 -10.70 -4.28 10.22
CA TYR A 14 -10.72 -3.47 11.44
C TYR A 14 -12.10 -3.45 12.11
N ARG A 15 -13.18 -3.26 11.34
CA ARG A 15 -14.54 -3.29 11.89
C ARG A 15 -14.91 -4.62 12.53
N ARG A 16 -14.46 -5.73 11.93
CA ARG A 16 -14.81 -7.07 12.40
C ARG A 16 -13.97 -7.50 13.61
N THR A 17 -12.72 -7.10 13.67
CA THR A 17 -11.75 -7.62 14.66
C THR A 17 -11.28 -6.58 15.67
N GLY A 18 -11.46 -5.29 15.41
CA GLY A 18 -10.84 -4.19 16.15
C GLY A 18 -9.33 -4.05 15.91
N ALA A 19 -8.73 -4.93 15.10
CA ALA A 19 -7.30 -4.97 14.86
C ALA A 19 -6.94 -4.30 13.53
N LEU A 20 -5.75 -3.70 13.46
CA LEU A 20 -5.23 -3.13 12.23
C LEU A 20 -4.76 -4.24 11.28
N SER A 21 -5.01 -4.03 9.99
CA SER A 21 -4.33 -4.81 8.95
C SER A 21 -2.85 -4.47 8.95
N PRO A 22 -1.94 -5.45 8.75
CA PRO A 22 -0.49 -5.22 8.76
C PRO A 22 0.02 -4.28 7.65
N PHE A 23 -0.86 -3.83 6.73
CA PHE A 23 -0.52 -3.00 5.58
C PHE A 23 -1.14 -1.59 5.61
N GLY A 24 -2.14 -1.33 6.47
CA GLY A 24 -2.96 -0.10 6.41
C GLY A 24 -3.93 -0.06 5.22
N CYS A 25 -4.83 0.92 5.18
CA CYS A 25 -5.82 1.08 4.11
C CYS A 25 -5.25 1.86 2.92
N TYR A 26 -4.46 2.89 3.17
CA TYR A 26 -3.81 3.70 2.14
C TYR A 26 -2.37 3.29 1.91
N LEU A 27 -1.95 3.23 0.64
CA LEU A 27 -0.55 3.05 0.26
C LEU A 27 -0.22 3.76 -1.06
N VAL A 28 1.07 3.98 -1.29
CA VAL A 28 1.59 4.30 -2.62
C VAL A 28 2.26 3.05 -3.19
N ALA A 29 1.71 2.56 -4.29
CA ALA A 29 2.21 1.39 -5.00
C ALA A 29 3.22 1.81 -6.08
N LEU A 30 4.43 1.26 -6.04
CA LEU A 30 5.41 1.37 -7.12
C LEU A 30 5.37 0.08 -7.93
N GLY A 31 5.21 0.16 -9.25
CA GLY A 31 5.28 -1.04 -10.06
C GLY A 31 5.54 -0.81 -11.54
N THR A 32 5.84 -1.91 -12.23
CA THR A 32 6.02 -1.95 -13.68
C THR A 32 5.54 -3.27 -14.25
N LEU A 33 5.14 -3.24 -15.52
CA LEU A 33 4.80 -4.42 -16.32
C LEU A 33 5.93 -4.69 -17.31
N VAL A 34 6.26 -5.95 -17.48
CA VAL A 34 7.32 -6.41 -18.40
C VAL A 34 6.88 -7.69 -19.13
N PRO A 35 7.47 -7.98 -20.31
CA PRO A 35 7.21 -9.20 -21.05
C PRO A 35 7.44 -10.46 -20.20
N ALA A 36 6.70 -11.52 -20.51
CA ALA A 36 6.80 -12.81 -19.83
C ALA A 36 8.21 -13.45 -19.92
N SER A 37 8.96 -13.13 -20.97
CA SER A 37 10.34 -13.60 -21.17
C SER A 37 11.34 -13.02 -20.17
N ASP A 38 11.01 -11.91 -19.51
CA ASP A 38 11.99 -11.08 -18.82
C ASP A 38 12.04 -11.35 -17.31
N GLY A 39 11.57 -12.52 -16.86
CA GLY A 39 11.52 -12.89 -15.44
C GLY A 39 12.86 -12.77 -14.70
N PRO A 40 13.96 -13.35 -15.22
CA PRO A 40 15.28 -13.21 -14.60
C PRO A 40 15.75 -11.75 -14.51
N LEU A 41 15.59 -10.97 -15.59
CA LEU A 41 15.94 -9.54 -15.61
C LEU A 41 15.10 -8.75 -14.61
N SER A 42 13.81 -9.09 -14.48
CA SER A 42 12.89 -8.46 -13.53
C SER A 42 13.34 -8.67 -12.09
N LEU A 43 13.79 -9.89 -11.76
CA LEU A 43 14.33 -10.19 -10.45
C LEU A 43 15.61 -9.39 -10.17
N GLU A 44 16.53 -9.35 -11.13
CA GLU A 44 17.77 -8.57 -11.01
C GLU A 44 17.48 -7.08 -10.76
N LEU A 45 16.58 -6.49 -11.54
CA LEU A 45 16.18 -5.10 -11.38
C LEU A 45 15.52 -4.83 -10.03
N ALA A 46 14.70 -5.76 -9.54
CA ALA A 46 14.07 -5.66 -8.24
C ALA A 46 15.10 -5.71 -7.09
N GLU A 47 16.05 -6.64 -7.13
CA GLU A 47 17.13 -6.71 -6.13
C GLU A 47 18.03 -5.47 -6.18
N ALA A 48 18.36 -4.99 -7.38
CA ALA A 48 19.14 -3.76 -7.57
C ALA A 48 18.41 -2.52 -7.03
N PHE A 49 17.10 -2.43 -7.25
CA PHE A 49 16.26 -1.39 -6.68
C PHE A 49 16.27 -1.44 -5.15
N LEU A 50 16.02 -2.62 -4.56
CA LEU A 50 16.00 -2.82 -3.11
C LEU A 50 17.35 -2.44 -2.48
N SER A 51 18.46 -2.81 -3.11
CA SER A 51 19.81 -2.41 -2.70
C SER A 51 20.00 -0.88 -2.72
N ARG A 52 19.56 -0.21 -3.81
CA ARG A 52 19.65 1.25 -3.96
C ARG A 52 18.86 2.01 -2.90
N VAL A 53 17.74 1.46 -2.44
CA VAL A 53 16.93 2.07 -1.36
C VAL A 53 17.41 1.67 0.04
N GLY A 54 18.57 1.01 0.17
CA GLY A 54 19.22 0.71 1.45
C GLY A 54 18.84 -0.63 2.08
N ILE A 55 18.19 -1.55 1.35
CA ILE A 55 17.94 -2.90 1.83
C ILE A 55 19.14 -3.79 1.50
N SER A 56 19.87 -4.22 2.54
CA SER A 56 21.01 -5.12 2.36
C SER A 56 20.57 -6.53 1.96
N ARG A 57 21.44 -7.24 1.24
CA ARG A 57 21.19 -8.61 0.76
C ARG A 57 20.91 -9.58 1.93
N GLU A 58 21.55 -9.39 3.07
CA GLU A 58 21.40 -10.24 4.26
C GLU A 58 19.99 -10.13 4.85
N ARG A 59 19.39 -8.94 4.73
CA ARG A 59 18.02 -8.64 5.16
C ARG A 59 16.98 -9.10 4.14
N LEU A 60 17.35 -9.36 2.88
CA LEU A 60 16.42 -9.75 1.83
C LEU A 60 16.21 -11.27 1.76
N ARG A 61 14.95 -11.67 1.54
CA ARG A 61 14.54 -13.05 1.21
C ARG A 61 13.61 -13.03 0.01
N LEU A 62 13.74 -14.06 -0.84
CA LEU A 62 12.78 -14.38 -1.88
C LEU A 62 11.91 -15.53 -1.38
N ARG A 63 10.60 -15.30 -1.30
CA ARG A 63 9.63 -16.32 -0.88
C ARG A 63 8.84 -16.81 -2.07
N VAL A 64 8.87 -18.11 -2.31
CA VAL A 64 8.27 -18.74 -3.49
C VAL A 64 7.69 -20.10 -3.12
N SER A 65 6.63 -20.53 -3.80
CA SER A 65 6.12 -21.89 -3.59
C SER A 65 7.01 -22.90 -4.32
N SER A 66 7.25 -24.06 -3.70
CA SER A 66 7.93 -25.18 -4.37
C SER A 66 7.12 -25.78 -5.54
N LYS A 67 5.83 -25.45 -5.64
CA LYS A 67 4.95 -25.93 -6.73
C LYS A 67 5.06 -25.11 -8.02
N ASP A 68 5.77 -23.98 -7.98
CA ASP A 68 5.93 -23.07 -9.11
C ASP A 68 7.37 -23.17 -9.64
N ASP A 69 7.67 -24.23 -10.40
CA ASP A 69 9.03 -24.56 -10.85
C ASP A 69 9.68 -23.43 -11.67
N ASP A 70 8.89 -22.74 -12.48
CA ASP A 70 9.32 -21.59 -13.28
C ASP A 70 9.74 -20.41 -12.39
N LEU A 71 8.92 -20.04 -11.40
CA LEU A 71 9.24 -19.01 -10.41
C LEU A 71 10.41 -19.40 -9.53
N LEU A 72 10.50 -20.67 -9.13
CA LEU A 72 11.63 -21.18 -8.36
C LEU A 72 12.93 -21.12 -9.19
N GLY A 73 12.85 -21.40 -10.49
CA GLY A 73 13.94 -21.22 -11.44
C GLY A 73 14.41 -19.77 -11.51
N ILE A 74 13.48 -18.82 -11.62
CA ILE A 74 13.77 -17.39 -11.58
C ILE A 74 14.43 -17.01 -10.25
N ALA A 75 13.84 -17.40 -9.11
CA ALA A 75 14.37 -17.09 -7.78
C ALA A 75 15.80 -17.61 -7.56
N LYS A 76 16.12 -18.81 -8.07
CA LYS A 76 17.47 -19.40 -8.03
C LYS A 76 18.52 -18.60 -8.82
N GLY A 77 18.10 -17.79 -9.80
CA GLY A 77 18.98 -16.88 -10.52
C GLY A 77 19.31 -15.60 -9.75
N GLY A 78 18.57 -15.28 -8.69
CA GLY A 78 18.80 -14.10 -7.84
C GLY A 78 19.94 -14.25 -6.85
N HIS A 79 20.17 -13.19 -6.08
CA HIS A 79 21.22 -13.16 -5.08
C HIS A 79 20.68 -13.31 -3.65
N ALA A 80 19.43 -12.96 -3.38
CA ALA A 80 18.86 -13.13 -2.05
C ALA A 80 18.64 -14.61 -1.68
N LYS A 81 18.59 -14.91 -0.37
CA LYS A 81 18.29 -16.27 0.09
C LYS A 81 16.83 -16.60 -0.21
N ILE A 82 16.58 -17.85 -0.60
CA ILE A 82 15.25 -18.34 -0.95
C ILE A 82 14.63 -19.05 0.26
N GLU A 83 13.37 -18.77 0.50
CA GLU A 83 12.51 -19.45 1.46
C GLU A 83 11.34 -20.08 0.69
N THR A 84 11.23 -21.40 0.72
CA THR A 84 10.18 -22.14 0.02
C THR A 84 9.08 -22.58 0.97
N ASP A 85 7.82 -22.39 0.57
CA ASP A 85 6.63 -22.85 1.30
C ASP A 85 6.55 -22.41 2.78
N GLY A 86 7.11 -21.24 3.11
CA GLY A 86 7.04 -20.65 4.46
C GLY A 86 5.63 -20.16 4.89
N TYR A 87 4.64 -20.28 4.01
CA TYR A 87 3.26 -19.82 4.21
C TYR A 87 2.27 -20.72 3.47
N GLU A 88 0.97 -20.53 3.72
CA GLU A 88 -0.07 -21.21 2.97
C GLU A 88 -0.15 -20.73 1.51
N MET A 89 -0.62 -21.61 0.63
CA MET A 89 -0.62 -21.42 -0.83
C MET A 89 -1.20 -20.08 -1.29
N TYR A 90 -2.24 -19.58 -0.61
CA TYR A 90 -2.91 -18.34 -1.01
C TYR A 90 -1.99 -17.10 -0.93
N ARG A 91 -0.92 -17.14 -0.13
CA ARG A 91 0.10 -16.08 -0.06
C ARG A 91 0.98 -16.04 -1.31
N TYR A 92 1.08 -17.17 -2.03
CA TYR A 92 1.81 -17.29 -3.29
C TYR A 92 0.95 -17.02 -4.53
N ARG A 93 -0.27 -16.54 -4.34
CA ARG A 93 -1.25 -16.29 -5.39
C ARG A 93 -1.72 -14.85 -5.34
N HIS A 94 -1.84 -14.23 -6.50
CA HIS A 94 -2.35 -12.88 -6.66
C HIS A 94 -3.74 -12.91 -7.33
N SER A 95 -4.65 -12.09 -6.83
CA SER A 95 -5.98 -11.91 -7.41
C SER A 95 -6.18 -10.46 -7.80
N TYR A 96 -6.46 -10.24 -9.08
CA TYR A 96 -6.75 -8.91 -9.63
C TYR A 96 -8.23 -8.52 -9.52
N GLY A 97 -9.09 -9.42 -9.00
CA GLY A 97 -10.53 -9.20 -8.90
C GLY A 97 -11.30 -9.32 -10.23
N ASN A 98 -10.62 -9.56 -11.34
CA ASN A 98 -11.22 -9.82 -12.65
C ASN A 98 -11.32 -11.33 -12.91
N PRO A 99 -12.47 -11.86 -13.35
CA PRO A 99 -12.60 -13.26 -13.72
C PRO A 99 -11.55 -13.66 -14.77
N GLY A 100 -10.93 -14.83 -14.57
CA GLY A 100 -9.92 -15.38 -15.49
C GLY A 100 -8.52 -14.77 -15.33
N LEU A 101 -8.36 -13.62 -14.65
CA LEU A 101 -7.07 -12.95 -14.45
C LEU A 101 -6.53 -13.20 -13.03
N CYS A 102 -5.41 -13.90 -12.94
CA CYS A 102 -4.74 -14.24 -11.69
C CYS A 102 -3.23 -14.06 -11.80
N GLY A 103 -2.52 -14.37 -10.71
CA GLY A 103 -1.07 -14.47 -10.77
C GLY A 103 -0.47 -15.40 -9.74
N ARG A 104 0.79 -15.75 -9.99
CA ARG A 104 1.67 -16.53 -9.10
C ARG A 104 2.87 -15.67 -8.78
N ASN A 105 3.31 -15.62 -7.52
CA ASN A 105 4.30 -14.62 -7.12
C ASN A 105 5.55 -15.19 -6.43
N ILE A 106 6.66 -14.46 -6.62
CA ILE A 106 7.77 -14.38 -5.67
C ILE A 106 7.49 -13.17 -4.79
N ASN A 107 7.54 -13.33 -3.47
CA ASN A 107 7.44 -12.21 -2.53
C ASN A 107 8.86 -11.78 -2.12
N PHE A 108 9.10 -10.47 -2.15
CA PHE A 108 10.29 -9.85 -1.59
C PHE A 108 10.03 -9.57 -0.12
N ALA A 109 10.77 -10.22 0.78
CA ALA A 109 10.62 -10.05 2.21
C ALA A 109 11.88 -9.44 2.83
N VAL A 110 11.68 -8.47 3.71
CA VAL A 110 12.76 -7.74 4.39
C VAL A 110 12.75 -8.09 5.86
N ARG A 111 13.95 -8.38 6.40
CA ARG A 111 14.15 -8.61 7.82
C ARG A 111 13.96 -7.31 8.61
N VAL A 112 13.05 -7.34 9.57
CA VAL A 112 12.78 -6.29 10.55
C VAL A 112 12.87 -6.94 11.92
N HIS A 113 13.88 -6.56 12.70
CA HIS A 113 14.29 -7.25 13.93
C HIS A 113 14.48 -8.76 13.69
N ASP A 114 13.69 -9.61 14.36
CA ASP A 114 13.74 -11.07 14.26
C ASP A 114 12.69 -11.67 13.29
N SER A 115 11.99 -10.82 12.53
CA SER A 115 10.90 -11.23 11.65
C SER A 115 11.14 -10.79 10.19
N PHE A 116 10.42 -11.39 9.24
CA PHE A 116 10.44 -10.98 7.84
C PHE A 116 9.06 -10.47 7.42
N ARG A 117 9.02 -9.30 6.79
CA ARG A 117 7.81 -8.65 6.30
C ARG A 117 7.89 -8.48 4.79
N ASP A 118 6.81 -8.81 4.09
CA ASP A 118 6.74 -8.66 2.63
C ASP A 118 6.63 -7.18 2.25
N VAL A 119 7.46 -6.73 1.31
CA VAL A 119 7.51 -5.34 0.81
C VAL A 119 7.09 -5.21 -0.64
N GLY A 120 7.09 -6.31 -1.38
CA GLY A 120 6.71 -6.33 -2.78
C GLY A 120 6.68 -7.72 -3.38
N ASN A 121 6.41 -7.78 -4.68
CA ASN A 121 6.18 -8.98 -5.44
C ASN A 121 6.76 -8.89 -6.85
N LEU A 122 7.25 -10.02 -7.34
CA LEU A 122 7.30 -10.34 -8.77
C LEU A 122 6.16 -11.29 -9.04
N ILE A 123 5.24 -10.95 -9.94
CA ILE A 123 4.01 -11.69 -10.22
C ILE A 123 4.03 -12.11 -11.68
N ILE A 124 3.99 -13.41 -11.96
CA ILE A 124 3.59 -13.90 -13.29
C ILE A 124 2.09 -13.72 -13.41
N ILE A 125 1.67 -12.90 -14.38
CA ILE A 125 0.27 -12.63 -14.69
C ILE A 125 -0.23 -13.71 -15.63
N GLU A 126 -1.36 -14.32 -15.28
CA GLU A 126 -2.00 -15.36 -16.07
C GLU A 126 -3.44 -14.96 -16.38
N GLN A 127 -3.86 -15.16 -17.62
CA GLN A 127 -5.25 -15.00 -18.02
C GLN A 127 -5.70 -16.23 -18.79
N ASP A 128 -6.75 -16.88 -18.27
CA ASP A 128 -7.34 -18.09 -18.85
C ASP A 128 -6.29 -19.21 -19.06
N GLY A 129 -5.34 -19.32 -18.11
CA GLY A 129 -4.25 -20.31 -18.13
C GLY A 129 -3.04 -19.93 -19.00
N ALA A 130 -3.07 -18.79 -19.70
CA ALA A 130 -1.94 -18.31 -20.49
C ALA A 130 -1.18 -17.19 -19.76
N ILE A 131 0.15 -17.24 -19.77
CA ILE A 131 1.00 -16.16 -19.23
C ILE A 131 0.86 -14.92 -20.11
N ARG A 132 0.55 -13.77 -19.51
CA ARG A 132 0.39 -12.48 -20.19
C ARG A 132 1.55 -11.53 -20.00
N GLY A 133 2.30 -11.69 -18.91
CA GLY A 133 3.43 -10.83 -18.60
C GLY A 133 3.85 -11.00 -17.15
N ILE A 134 4.74 -10.13 -16.72
CA ILE A 134 5.22 -10.08 -15.34
C ILE A 134 4.96 -8.68 -14.79
N GLU A 135 4.53 -8.63 -13.54
CA GLU A 135 4.42 -7.40 -12.76
C GLU A 135 5.47 -7.41 -11.66
N LEU A 136 6.21 -6.31 -11.54
CA LEU A 136 6.94 -5.97 -10.33
C LEU A 136 6.12 -4.94 -9.57
N ALA A 137 5.83 -5.19 -8.29
CA ALA A 137 5.02 -4.29 -7.47
C ALA A 137 5.59 -4.20 -6.06
N PHE A 138 5.74 -2.99 -5.53
CA PHE A 138 6.20 -2.68 -4.19
C PHE A 138 5.23 -1.73 -3.50
N SER A 139 4.96 -1.96 -2.22
CA SER A 139 4.30 -0.95 -1.38
C SER A 139 5.38 -0.05 -0.80
N ILE A 140 5.40 1.22 -1.19
CA ILE A 140 6.42 2.17 -0.72
C ILE A 140 6.35 2.34 0.79
N ASN A 141 5.15 2.41 1.37
CA ASN A 141 4.96 2.55 2.80
C ASN A 141 5.48 1.33 3.58
N ASN A 142 5.24 0.11 3.07
CA ASN A 142 5.84 -1.10 3.65
C ASN A 142 7.37 -1.09 3.51
N LEU A 143 7.86 -0.71 2.34
CA LEU A 143 9.28 -0.68 2.03
C LEU A 143 10.02 0.28 2.96
N VAL A 144 9.52 1.51 3.13
CA VAL A 144 10.06 2.51 4.05
C VAL A 144 9.97 2.01 5.49
N ALA A 145 8.81 1.51 5.92
CA ALA A 145 8.66 0.98 7.27
C ALA A 145 9.61 -0.19 7.56
N CYS A 146 9.87 -1.08 6.58
CA CYS A 146 10.82 -2.16 6.79
C CYS A 146 12.26 -1.67 6.74
N ARG A 147 12.61 -0.76 5.83
CA ARG A 147 13.94 -0.16 5.72
C ARG A 147 14.36 0.48 7.05
N ASP A 148 13.47 1.31 7.58
CA ASP A 148 13.69 2.14 8.78
C ASP A 148 13.25 1.46 10.08
N GLU A 149 12.86 0.18 10.01
CA GLU A 149 12.38 -0.63 11.14
C GLU A 149 11.25 0.02 11.95
N LEU A 150 10.31 0.67 11.25
CA LEU A 150 9.13 1.27 11.85
C LEU A 150 8.11 0.20 12.26
N ASP A 151 7.38 0.48 13.34
CA ASP A 151 6.41 -0.45 13.92
C ASP A 151 5.33 -0.86 12.94
N HIS A 152 4.85 0.08 12.10
CA HIS A 152 3.74 -0.15 11.18
C HIS A 152 3.85 0.69 9.89
N PRO A 153 3.47 0.17 8.70
CA PRO A 153 3.48 0.92 7.44
C PRO A 153 2.69 2.24 7.45
N ILE A 154 1.66 2.34 8.29
CA ILE A 154 0.85 3.55 8.46
C ILE A 154 1.72 4.75 8.87
N VAL A 155 2.78 4.54 9.67
CA VAL A 155 3.65 5.65 10.10
C VAL A 155 4.53 6.18 8.97
N ALA A 156 4.63 5.45 7.86
CA ALA A 156 5.28 5.90 6.63
C ALA A 156 4.27 6.49 5.62
N THR A 157 3.07 6.89 6.06
CA THR A 157 2.06 7.57 5.25
C THR A 157 1.92 9.03 5.71
N PRO A 158 1.36 9.95 4.89
CA PRO A 158 0.98 11.29 5.33
C PRO A 158 0.06 11.32 6.55
N GLY A 159 -0.72 10.24 6.76
CA GLY A 159 -1.56 10.05 7.92
C GLY A 159 -0.82 10.10 9.26
N VAL A 160 0.51 9.92 9.26
CA VAL A 160 1.37 10.09 10.45
C VAL A 160 1.25 11.47 11.10
N ALA A 161 0.77 12.49 10.36
CA ALA A 161 0.43 13.80 10.91
C ALA A 161 -0.49 13.68 12.15
N ALA A 162 -1.46 12.76 12.17
CA ALA A 162 -2.29 12.54 13.35
C ALA A 162 -1.43 12.18 14.58
N TYR A 163 -0.52 11.22 14.41
CA TYR A 163 0.38 10.77 15.48
C TYR A 163 1.26 11.90 16.00
N LEU A 164 1.87 12.67 15.09
CA LEU A 164 2.75 13.82 15.44
C LEU A 164 2.01 14.92 16.20
N HIS A 165 0.68 15.03 16.02
CA HIS A 165 -0.17 15.98 16.72
C HIS A 165 -0.96 15.36 17.89
N GLY A 166 -0.48 14.24 18.44
CA GLY A 166 -0.95 13.69 19.71
C GLY A 166 -2.11 12.70 19.61
N PHE A 167 -2.46 12.22 18.41
CA PHE A 167 -3.36 11.09 18.28
C PHE A 167 -2.59 9.81 18.63
N THR A 168 -3.11 8.99 19.55
CA THR A 168 -2.42 7.78 19.99
C THR A 168 -2.76 6.54 19.16
N SER A 169 -3.83 6.60 18.36
CA SER A 169 -4.29 5.47 17.55
C SER A 169 -3.71 5.51 16.13
N LEU A 170 -3.03 4.44 15.73
CA LEU A 170 -2.61 4.23 14.34
C LEU A 170 -3.81 4.15 13.38
N MET A 171 -4.98 3.68 13.84
CA MET A 171 -6.20 3.70 13.02
C MET A 171 -6.65 5.13 12.72
N ALA A 172 -6.43 6.09 13.64
CA ALA A 172 -6.72 7.48 13.35
C ALA A 172 -5.78 8.06 12.28
N SER A 173 -4.51 7.64 12.29
CA SER A 173 -3.55 8.00 11.24
C SER A 173 -3.94 7.40 9.89
N ASP A 174 -4.33 6.13 9.85
CA ASP A 174 -4.78 5.46 8.62
C ASP A 174 -6.08 6.07 8.09
N ALA A 175 -7.03 6.38 8.98
CA ALA A 175 -8.27 7.03 8.63
C ALA A 175 -8.03 8.45 8.09
N LEU A 176 -7.12 9.22 8.69
CA LEU A 176 -6.73 10.53 8.19
C LEU A 176 -6.15 10.44 6.77
N GLY A 177 -5.09 9.63 6.58
CA GLY A 177 -4.43 9.49 5.29
C GLY A 177 -5.40 8.99 4.21
N SER A 178 -6.24 8.01 4.55
CA SER A 178 -7.29 7.49 3.66
C SER A 178 -8.34 8.56 3.30
N SER A 179 -8.80 9.34 4.27
CA SER A 179 -9.77 10.41 4.06
C SER A 179 -9.21 11.53 3.20
N VAL A 180 -7.96 11.94 3.43
CA VAL A 180 -7.27 12.97 2.65
C VAL A 180 -7.07 12.52 1.21
N ALA A 181 -6.57 11.30 0.99
CA ALA A 181 -6.39 10.76 -0.37
C ALA A 181 -7.71 10.70 -1.14
N LEU A 182 -8.79 10.23 -0.51
CA LEU A 182 -10.11 10.17 -1.15
C LEU A 182 -10.70 11.56 -1.43
N ALA A 183 -10.47 12.53 -0.55
CA ALA A 183 -10.90 13.91 -0.76
C ALA A 183 -10.16 14.57 -1.94
N LEU A 184 -8.83 14.41 -2.02
CA LEU A 184 -8.03 14.91 -3.13
C LEU A 184 -8.42 14.28 -4.48
N ASP A 185 -8.82 13.01 -4.48
CA ASP A 185 -9.38 12.34 -5.66
C ASP A 185 -10.81 12.86 -6.02
N GLY A 186 -11.34 13.84 -5.29
CA GLY A 186 -12.65 14.47 -5.55
C GLY A 186 -13.86 13.63 -5.12
N LEU A 187 -13.66 12.57 -4.33
CA LEU A 187 -14.75 11.73 -3.88
C LEU A 187 -15.59 12.45 -2.82
N LEU A 188 -16.90 12.59 -3.06
CA LEU A 188 -17.82 13.15 -2.07
C LEU A 188 -18.40 12.04 -1.16
N PRO A 189 -18.41 12.20 0.18
CA PRO A 189 -19.01 11.21 1.07
C PRO A 189 -20.50 10.97 0.82
N SER A 190 -20.89 9.70 0.83
CA SER A 190 -22.28 9.27 0.61
C SER A 190 -22.61 8.04 1.47
N SER A 191 -23.81 7.48 1.37
CA SER A 191 -24.19 6.29 2.13
C SER A 191 -23.81 4.96 1.45
N ARG A 192 -23.24 4.97 0.24
CA ARG A 192 -23.02 3.76 -0.56
C ARG A 192 -21.62 3.67 -1.15
N GLY A 193 -21.16 2.44 -1.37
CA GLY A 193 -19.90 2.15 -2.08
C GLY A 193 -18.68 2.80 -1.44
N ARG A 194 -17.73 3.25 -2.28
CA ARG A 194 -16.47 3.90 -1.85
C ARG A 194 -16.73 5.17 -1.04
N ALA A 195 -17.73 5.96 -1.44
CA ALA A 195 -18.13 7.17 -0.74
C ALA A 195 -18.70 6.88 0.67
N GLY A 196 -19.34 5.73 0.87
CA GLY A 196 -19.71 5.21 2.19
C GLY A 196 -18.50 4.90 3.08
N ARG A 197 -17.45 4.32 2.49
CA ARG A 197 -16.19 4.06 3.19
C ARG A 197 -15.45 5.34 3.55
N PHE A 198 -15.47 6.33 2.67
CA PHE A 198 -14.93 7.65 2.99
C PHE A 198 -15.59 8.23 4.24
N ARG A 199 -16.93 8.27 4.30
CA ARG A 199 -17.66 8.72 5.50
C ARG A 199 -17.27 7.94 6.75
N GLU A 200 -17.06 6.64 6.62
CA GLU A 200 -16.65 5.77 7.72
C GLU A 200 -15.26 6.14 8.27
N PHE A 201 -14.28 6.41 7.40
CA PHE A 201 -12.98 6.93 7.83
C PHE A 201 -13.10 8.25 8.58
N VAL A 202 -13.90 9.20 8.07
CA VAL A 202 -14.12 10.50 8.73
C VAL A 202 -14.72 10.33 10.13
N ARG A 203 -15.67 9.40 10.29
CA ARG A 203 -16.26 9.08 11.60
C ARG A 203 -15.26 8.47 12.56
N ILE A 204 -14.42 7.54 12.09
CA ILE A 204 -13.35 6.93 12.88
C ILE A 204 -12.36 8.01 13.33
N LEU A 205 -11.93 8.87 12.41
CA LEU A 205 -11.03 9.98 12.69
C LEU A 205 -11.61 10.90 13.77
N LYS A 206 -12.89 11.30 13.66
CA LYS A 206 -13.57 12.14 14.64
C LYS A 206 -13.67 11.47 16.01
N ALA A 207 -14.04 10.19 16.06
CA ALA A 207 -14.18 9.44 17.30
C ALA A 207 -12.84 9.23 18.03
N LEU A 208 -11.74 9.15 17.29
CA LEU A 208 -10.39 8.95 17.83
C LEU A 208 -9.62 10.27 18.01
N ALA A 209 -10.22 11.41 17.69
CA ALA A 209 -9.59 12.71 17.83
C ALA A 209 -9.54 13.15 19.30
N PRO A 210 -8.39 13.67 19.79
CA PRO A 210 -8.28 14.17 21.15
C PRO A 210 -9.10 15.46 21.35
N SER A 211 -9.28 16.26 20.29
CA SER A 211 -10.16 17.44 20.30
C SER A 211 -10.55 17.86 18.88
N ALA A 212 -11.66 18.60 18.76
CA ALA A 212 -12.09 19.16 17.47
C ALA A 212 -11.09 20.18 16.90
N ARG A 213 -10.41 20.96 17.75
CA ARG A 213 -9.39 21.92 17.33
C ARG A 213 -8.18 21.23 16.71
N ALA A 214 -7.82 20.04 17.19
CA ALA A 214 -6.69 19.29 16.66
C ALA A 214 -6.94 18.79 15.23
N LEU A 215 -8.21 18.57 14.83
CA LEU A 215 -8.53 18.01 13.52
C LEU A 215 -8.14 18.94 12.36
N GLY A 216 -8.46 20.24 12.43
CA GLY A 216 -8.14 21.17 11.34
C GLY A 216 -6.65 21.23 11.03
N THR A 217 -5.81 21.47 12.05
CA THR A 217 -4.35 21.51 11.89
C THR A 217 -3.78 20.20 11.36
N VAL A 218 -4.32 19.06 11.82
CA VAL A 218 -3.85 17.73 11.39
C VAL A 218 -4.23 17.42 9.94
N ILE A 219 -5.41 17.86 9.50
CA ILE A 219 -5.87 17.73 8.12
C ILE A 219 -4.98 18.56 7.19
N GLU A 220 -4.70 19.81 7.54
CA GLU A 220 -3.80 20.69 6.76
C GLU A 220 -2.39 20.08 6.64
N ALA A 221 -1.84 19.57 7.75
CA ALA A 221 -0.53 18.92 7.75
C ALA A 221 -0.51 17.66 6.86
N CYS A 222 -1.55 16.83 6.94
CA CYS A 222 -1.65 15.63 6.11
C CYS A 222 -1.87 15.97 4.63
N LEU A 223 -2.67 16.99 4.31
CA LEU A 223 -2.88 17.47 2.94
C LEU A 223 -1.57 17.95 2.33
N THR A 224 -0.80 18.74 3.07
CA THR A 224 0.51 19.24 2.62
C THR A 224 1.44 18.08 2.26
N ALA A 225 1.63 17.14 3.20
CA ALA A 225 2.48 15.97 2.97
C ALA A 225 2.00 15.06 1.82
N GLU A 226 0.68 14.87 1.69
CA GLU A 226 0.12 14.09 0.58
C GLU A 226 0.31 14.80 -0.77
N CYS A 227 0.19 16.12 -0.83
CA CYS A 227 0.46 16.89 -2.05
C CYS A 227 1.93 16.78 -2.47
N GLU A 228 2.87 16.89 -1.52
CA GLU A 228 4.30 16.68 -1.79
C GLU A 228 4.57 15.28 -2.37
N ILE A 229 3.92 14.24 -1.86
CA ILE A 229 4.03 12.90 -2.43
C ILE A 229 3.45 12.86 -3.85
N ARG A 230 2.30 13.50 -4.08
CA ARG A 230 1.63 13.54 -5.38
C ARG A 230 2.40 14.30 -6.45
N GLU A 231 3.34 15.18 -6.11
CA GLU A 231 4.27 15.75 -7.08
C GLU A 231 5.20 14.70 -7.71
N HIS A 232 5.35 13.54 -7.06
CA HIS A 232 6.21 12.46 -7.50
C HIS A 232 5.46 11.22 -8.01
N ILE A 233 4.12 11.17 -7.91
CA ILE A 233 3.34 10.05 -8.44
C ILE A 233 3.28 10.08 -9.96
N SER A 234 2.94 8.94 -10.55
CA SER A 234 2.64 8.90 -11.98
C SER A 234 1.41 9.76 -12.29
N PRO A 235 1.42 10.52 -13.40
CA PRO A 235 0.30 11.37 -13.77
C PRO A 235 -1.01 10.57 -13.85
N LEU A 236 -2.10 11.16 -13.36
CA LEU A 236 -3.43 10.61 -13.55
C LEU A 236 -3.77 10.55 -15.05
N HIS A 237 -4.23 9.39 -15.52
CA HIS A 237 -4.67 9.22 -16.91
C HIS A 237 -6.13 9.68 -17.10
N ASN A 238 -6.52 9.92 -18.36
CA ASN A 238 -7.91 10.17 -18.79
C ASN A 238 -8.58 11.43 -18.24
N GLY A 239 -7.84 12.51 -17.99
CA GLY A 239 -8.40 13.79 -17.58
C GLY A 239 -8.89 13.86 -16.13
N ALA A 240 -8.64 12.80 -15.35
CA ALA A 240 -8.72 12.87 -13.90
C ALA A 240 -7.69 13.89 -13.40
N ARG A 241 -8.12 14.75 -12.50
CA ARG A 241 -7.28 15.75 -11.83
C ARG A 241 -7.59 15.68 -10.36
N ASP A 242 -6.55 15.80 -9.55
CA ASP A 242 -6.72 16.09 -8.15
C ASP A 242 -7.46 17.42 -8.02
N ILE A 243 -8.35 17.48 -7.04
CA ILE A 243 -8.96 18.75 -6.67
C ILE A 243 -7.96 19.59 -5.85
N ASP A 244 -8.22 20.88 -5.80
CA ASP A 244 -7.43 21.80 -4.99
C ASP A 244 -7.41 21.36 -3.51
N PRO A 245 -6.26 21.43 -2.80
CA PRO A 245 -6.17 21.03 -1.40
C PRO A 245 -7.13 21.78 -0.47
N ALA A 246 -7.44 23.05 -0.76
CA ALA A 246 -8.43 23.80 0.02
C ALA A 246 -9.84 23.24 -0.19
N ALA A 247 -10.19 22.84 -1.42
CA ALA A 247 -11.47 22.18 -1.70
C ALA A 247 -11.55 20.80 -1.01
N ALA A 248 -10.45 20.04 -0.96
CA ALA A 248 -10.38 18.79 -0.22
C ALA A 248 -10.57 19.00 1.30
N ALA A 249 -9.95 20.05 1.86
CA ALA A 249 -10.15 20.44 3.25
C ALA A 249 -11.61 20.80 3.55
N GLU A 250 -12.26 21.55 2.66
CA GLU A 250 -13.68 21.90 2.80
C GLU A 250 -14.61 20.67 2.82
N ILE A 251 -14.33 19.67 1.97
CA ILE A 251 -15.08 18.40 1.97
C ILE A 251 -14.95 17.70 3.33
N LEU A 252 -13.72 17.60 3.84
CA LEU A 252 -13.43 16.93 5.12
C LEU A 252 -14.09 17.67 6.29
N ASP A 253 -13.94 18.99 6.35
CA ASP A 253 -14.54 19.83 7.38
C ASP A 253 -16.07 19.73 7.37
N GLY A 254 -16.67 19.79 6.17
CA GLY A 254 -18.11 19.65 6.01
C GLY A 254 -18.64 18.34 6.57
N GLU A 255 -17.91 17.24 6.37
CA GLU A 255 -18.32 15.92 6.83
C GLU A 255 -17.98 15.66 8.30
N LEU A 256 -16.89 16.24 8.83
CA LEU A 256 -16.60 16.22 10.27
C LEU A 256 -17.66 16.95 11.10
N ARG A 257 -18.25 18.01 10.56
CA ARG A 257 -19.38 18.72 11.20
C ARG A 257 -20.68 17.88 11.21
N ARG A 258 -20.83 16.95 10.26
CA ARG A 258 -22.02 16.08 10.12
C ARG A 258 -21.91 14.73 10.82
N ALA A 259 -20.68 14.21 10.96
CA ALA A 259 -20.37 12.94 11.61
C ALA A 259 -20.66 12.96 13.11
#